data_AF-A0A2A5M3M3-F1
#
_entry.id   AF-A0A2A5M3M3-F1
#
_cell.length_a   1.000
_cell.length_b   1.000
_cell.length_c   1.000
_cell.angle_alpha   90.00
_cell.angle_beta   90.00
_cell.angle_gamma   90.00
#
_symmetry.space_group_name_H-M   'P 1'
#
loop_
_entity.id
_entity.type
_entity.pdbx_description
1 polymer ?
#
loop_
_entity_poly.entity_id
_entity_poly.type
_entity_poly.pdbx_seq_one_letter_code
_entity_poly.pdbx_strand_id
1 'polypeptide(L)'
;MNPSEIKKLRTESILKELIPEALANLDDENLKNLCVVDVECKKGRYDAFVYLDKMFFNVHEQEKILSSLKKASRALQNYCMSEQGWYRCPNFHF
;
A
#
# COMPACT_ATOMS: atom_id res chain seq x y z
N MET A 1 -6.22 -24.29 6.39
CA MET A 1 -6.28 -23.01 5.64
C MET A 1 -7.14 -23.21 4.42
N ASN A 2 -8.15 -22.36 4.25
CA ASN A 2 -9.03 -22.40 3.08
C ASN A 2 -8.31 -21.80 1.85
N PRO A 3 -8.60 -22.26 0.62
CA PRO A 3 -7.96 -21.74 -0.59
C PRO A 3 -8.05 -20.22 -0.76
N SER A 4 -9.15 -19.61 -0.29
CA SER A 4 -9.37 -18.16 -0.31
C SER A 4 -8.43 -17.40 0.64
N GLU A 5 -8.14 -17.98 1.82
CA GLU A 5 -7.20 -17.39 2.78
C GLU A 5 -5.78 -17.43 2.25
N ILE A 6 -5.40 -18.52 1.59
CA ILE A 6 -4.09 -18.65 0.96
C ILE A 6 -3.91 -17.58 -0.13
N LYS A 7 -4.93 -17.35 -0.96
CA LYS A 7 -4.91 -16.28 -1.99
C LYS A 7 -4.82 -14.89 -1.37
N LYS A 8 -5.52 -14.65 -0.26
CA LYS A 8 -5.44 -13.41 0.51
C LYS A 8 -4.01 -13.18 1.00
N LEU A 9 -3.44 -14.14 1.73
CA LEU A 9 -2.08 -14.06 2.28
C LEU A 9 -1.03 -13.83 1.19
N ARG A 10 -1.12 -14.54 0.05
CA ARG A 10 -0.23 -14.29 -1.10
C ARG A 10 -0.31 -12.85 -1.60
N THR A 11 -1.52 -12.29 -1.67
CA THR A 11 -1.69 -10.91 -2.12
C THR A 11 -1.10 -9.93 -1.11
N GLU A 12 -1.32 -10.16 0.19
CA GLU A 12 -0.74 -9.34 1.26
C GLU A 12 0.79 -9.36 1.20
N SER A 13 1.40 -10.53 1.00
CA SER A 13 2.86 -10.66 0.82
C SER A 13 3.36 -9.90 -0.41
N ILE A 14 2.67 -10.02 -1.55
CA ILE A 14 3.05 -9.29 -2.78
C ILE A 14 2.94 -7.78 -2.57
N LEU A 15 1.86 -7.30 -1.96
CA LEU A 15 1.66 -5.86 -1.70
C LEU A 15 2.68 -5.30 -0.71
N LYS A 16 3.11 -6.09 0.27
CA LYS A 16 4.18 -5.72 1.20
C LYS A 16 5.50 -5.41 0.50
N GLU A 17 5.75 -6.02 -0.66
CA GLU A 17 6.96 -5.79 -1.45
C GLU A 17 6.77 -4.67 -2.47
N LEU A 18 5.65 -4.70 -3.20
CA LEU A 18 5.41 -3.73 -4.29
C LEU A 18 5.07 -2.32 -3.81
N ILE A 19 4.38 -2.17 -2.68
CA ILE A 19 4.01 -0.83 -2.21
C ILE A 19 5.26 -0.01 -1.84
N PRO A 20 6.23 -0.53 -1.07
CA PRO A 20 7.51 0.15 -0.86
C PRO A 20 8.24 0.50 -2.16
N GLU A 21 8.28 -0.45 -3.11
CA GLU A 21 8.93 -0.23 -4.41
C GLU A 21 8.22 0.87 -5.21
N ALA A 22 6.89 0.86 -5.24
CA ALA A 22 6.08 1.88 -5.89
C ALA A 22 6.26 3.25 -5.23
N LEU A 23 6.36 3.30 -3.89
CA LEU A 23 6.64 4.53 -3.14
C LEU A 23 8.03 5.08 -3.50
N ALA A 24 9.06 4.25 -3.60
CA ALA A 24 10.40 4.65 -3.98
C ALA A 24 10.48 5.25 -5.40
N ASN A 25 9.56 4.84 -6.28
CA ASN A 25 9.43 5.36 -7.65
C ASN A 25 8.58 6.64 -7.77
N LEU A 26 7.89 7.09 -6.71
CA LEU A 26 7.19 8.38 -6.72
C LEU A 26 8.19 9.52 -6.63
N ASP A 27 7.97 10.67 -7.27
CA ASP A 27 8.89 11.82 -7.16
C ASP A 27 8.87 12.53 -5.77
N ASP A 28 7.88 12.27 -4.93
CA ASP A 28 7.73 12.95 -3.62
C ASP A 28 8.65 12.33 -2.55
N GLU A 29 9.70 13.06 -2.19
CA GLU A 29 10.69 12.67 -1.17
C GLU A 29 10.07 12.35 0.21
N ASN A 30 8.92 12.94 0.55
CA ASN A 30 8.24 12.65 1.81
C ASN A 30 7.56 11.27 1.79
N LEU A 31 7.20 10.78 0.60
CA LEU A 31 6.53 9.48 0.42
C LEU A 31 7.53 8.36 0.13
N LYS A 32 8.61 8.65 -0.62
CA LYS A 32 9.66 7.68 -0.98
C LYS A 32 10.25 6.94 0.22
N ASN A 33 10.39 7.65 1.34
CA ASN A 33 11.09 7.16 2.53
C ASN A 33 10.16 6.52 3.57
N LEU A 34 8.87 6.36 3.26
CA LEU A 34 7.92 5.75 4.19
C LEU A 34 8.15 4.24 4.27
N CYS A 35 8.19 3.74 5.51
CA CYS A 35 8.37 2.33 5.78
C CYS A 35 7.00 1.64 5.90
N VAL A 36 6.70 0.69 5.02
CA VAL A 36 5.52 -0.17 5.13
C VAL A 36 5.84 -1.31 6.08
N VAL A 37 5.08 -1.39 7.18
CA VAL A 37 5.25 -2.41 8.21
C VAL A 37 4.37 -3.62 7.92
N ASP A 38 3.11 -3.37 7.56
CA ASP A 38 2.15 -4.43 7.31
C ASP A 38 1.12 -4.10 6.22
N VAL A 39 0.53 -5.13 5.61
CA VAL A 39 -0.58 -4.99 4.66
C VAL A 39 -1.62 -6.05 4.97
N GLU A 40 -2.85 -5.62 5.25
CA GLU A 40 -3.98 -6.51 5.50
C GLU A 40 -5.07 -6.33 4.43
N CYS A 41 -5.37 -7.39 3.69
CA CYS A 41 -6.44 -7.45 2.72
C CYS A 41 -7.77 -7.83 3.38
N LYS A 42 -8.81 -7.02 3.18
CA LYS A 42 -10.17 -7.28 3.63
C LYS A 42 -11.13 -7.47 2.45
N LYS A 43 -12.32 -7.97 2.78
CA LYS A 43 -13.40 -8.24 1.82
C LYS A 43 -12.93 -9.04 0.60
N GLY A 44 -12.13 -10.09 0.80
CA GLY A 44 -11.68 -10.93 -0.32
C GLY A 44 -10.85 -10.19 -1.37
N ARG A 45 -9.91 -9.32 -0.93
CA ARG A 45 -8.95 -8.55 -1.74
C ARG A 45 -9.49 -7.24 -2.35
N TYR A 46 -10.70 -6.81 -2.05
CA TYR A 46 -11.17 -5.51 -2.56
C TYR A 46 -10.52 -4.31 -1.87
N ASP A 47 -10.22 -4.43 -0.58
CA ASP A 47 -9.60 -3.37 0.22
C ASP A 47 -8.29 -3.90 0.83
N ALA A 48 -7.24 -3.09 0.81
CA ALA A 48 -5.98 -3.36 1.49
C ALA A 48 -5.64 -2.21 2.46
N PHE A 49 -5.44 -2.55 3.72
CA PHE A 49 -5.04 -1.65 4.79
C PHE A 49 -3.52 -1.72 4.91
N VAL A 50 -2.85 -0.62 4.62
CA VAL A 50 -1.41 -0.50 4.56
C VAL A 50 -0.96 0.22 5.82
N TYR A 51 -0.25 -0.49 6.68
CA TYR A 51 0.26 0.03 7.93
C TYR A 51 1.66 0.56 7.72
N LEU A 52 1.85 1.83 8.04
CA LEU A 52 3.12 2.53 7.92
C LEU A 52 3.74 2.71 9.31
N ASP A 53 5.07 2.69 9.37
CA ASP A 53 5.77 3.08 10.59
C ASP A 53 5.45 4.55 10.88
N LYS A 54 5.03 4.84 12.11
CA LYS A 54 4.60 6.18 12.50
C LYS A 54 5.74 7.20 12.45
N MET A 55 7.00 6.75 12.44
CA MET A 55 8.21 7.55 12.63
C MET A 55 8.03 8.56 13.78
N PHE A 56 8.98 9.47 13.99
CA PHE A 56 8.81 10.56 14.96
C PHE A 56 7.98 11.73 14.41
N PHE A 57 6.93 11.45 13.61
CA PHE A 57 6.06 12.50 13.07
C PHE A 57 5.12 13.05 14.14
N ASN A 58 4.91 14.37 14.12
CA ASN A 58 3.82 14.98 14.87
C ASN A 58 2.46 14.74 14.18
N VAL A 59 1.36 15.02 14.88
CA VAL A 59 0.00 14.75 14.37
C VAL A 59 -0.27 15.50 13.05
N HIS A 60 0.21 16.74 12.92
CA HIS A 60 0.00 17.53 11.70
C HIS A 60 0.80 17.01 10.51
N GLU A 61 2.02 16.53 10.73
CA GLU A 61 2.83 15.87 9.70
C GLU A 61 2.18 14.57 9.25
N GLN A 62 1.69 13.77 10.20
CA GLN A 62 0.99 12.53 9.90
C GLN A 62 -0.24 12.78 9.01
N GLU A 63 -1.06 13.78 9.33
CA GLU A 63 -2.24 14.14 8.51
C GLU A 63 -1.85 14.58 7.08
N LYS A 64 -0.76 15.34 6.95
CA LYS A 64 -0.25 15.76 5.63
C LYS A 64 0.23 14.56 4.81
N ILE A 65 1.00 13.66 5.42
CA ILE A 65 1.50 12.45 4.77
C ILE A 65 0.32 11.59 4.30
N LEU A 66 -0.67 11.34 5.17
CA LEU A 66 -1.85 10.55 4.82
C LEU A 66 -2.64 11.19 3.67
N SER A 67 -2.76 12.52 3.65
CA SER A 67 -3.39 13.25 2.55
C SER A 67 -2.63 13.09 1.23
N SER A 68 -1.30 13.17 1.26
CA SER A 68 -0.44 12.95 0.09
C SER A 68 -0.50 11.51 -0.40
N LEU A 69 -0.47 10.51 0.49
CA LEU A 69 -0.65 9.10 0.16
C LEU A 69 -2.00 8.84 -0.50
N LYS A 70 -3.07 9.46 0.01
CA LYS A 70 -4.40 9.32 -0.60
C LYS A 70 -4.43 9.83 -2.05
N LYS A 71 -3.69 10.90 -2.35
CA LYS A 71 -3.53 11.41 -3.73
C LYS A 71 -2.68 10.47 -4.58
N ALA A 72 -1.59 9.93 -4.02
CA ALA A 72 -0.70 8.99 -4.70
C ALA A 72 -1.30 7.58 -4.87
N SER A 73 -2.35 7.23 -4.11
CA SER A 73 -2.96 5.90 -4.08
C SER A 73 -3.28 5.35 -5.47
N ARG A 74 -3.79 6.19 -6.38
CA ARG A 74 -4.09 5.74 -7.75
C ARG A 74 -2.82 5.40 -8.56
N ALA A 75 -1.75 6.16 -8.38
CA ALA A 75 -0.47 5.87 -9.02
C ALA A 75 0.13 4.56 -8.47
N LEU A 76 0.10 4.38 -7.14
CA LEU A 76 0.55 3.14 -6.50
C LEU A 76 -0.25 1.92 -6.96
N GLN A 77 -1.58 2.05 -7.08
CA GLN A 77 -2.44 0.99 -7.61
C GLN A 77 -2.08 0.66 -9.05
N ASN A 78 -1.87 1.66 -9.91
CA ASN A 78 -1.48 1.44 -11.30
C ASN A 78 -0.15 0.71 -11.42
N TYR A 79 0.84 1.07 -10.58
CA TYR A 79 2.12 0.36 -10.50
C TYR A 79 1.91 -1.12 -10.15
N CYS A 80 1.18 -1.39 -9.06
CA CYS A 80 0.92 -2.76 -8.62
C CYS A 80 0.14 -3.58 -9.67
N MET A 81 -0.80 -2.96 -10.40
CA MET A 81 -1.51 -3.63 -11.49
C MET A 81 -0.58 -3.98 -12.65
N SER A 82 0.29 -3.05 -13.04
CA SER A 82 1.29 -3.23 -14.10
C SER A 82 2.23 -4.39 -13.77
N GLU A 83 2.92 -4.30 -12.63
CA GLU A 83 3.97 -5.26 -12.25
C GLU A 83 3.44 -6.69 -12.06
N GLN A 84 2.23 -6.84 -11.53
CA GLN A 84 1.65 -8.16 -11.27
C GLN A 84 0.70 -8.66 -12.36
N GLY A 85 0.44 -7.85 -13.39
CA GLY A 85 -0.56 -8.15 -14.42
C GLY A 85 -1.98 -8.33 -13.84
N TRP A 86 -2.32 -7.59 -12.77
CA TRP A 86 -3.64 -7.71 -12.16
C TRP A 86 -4.70 -6.91 -12.93
N TYR A 87 -5.85 -7.52 -13.18
CA TYR A 87 -7.02 -6.81 -13.74
C TYR A 87 -7.52 -5.68 -12.82
N ARG A 88 -7.38 -5.86 -11.50
CA ARG A 88 -7.75 -4.87 -10.49
C ARG A 88 -6.83 -4.97 -9.27
N CYS A 89 -6.29 -3.84 -8.85
CA CYS A 89 -5.62 -3.69 -7.56
C CYS A 89 -6.63 -3.39 -6.43
N PRO A 90 -6.39 -3.85 -5.19
CA PRO A 90 -7.21 -3.45 -4.04
C PRO A 90 -7.18 -1.93 -3.83
N ASN A 91 -8.23 -1.38 -3.22
CA ASN A 91 -8.22 -0.01 -2.75
C ASN A 91 -7.30 0.11 -1.54
N PHE A 92 -6.31 1.00 -1.60
CA PHE A 92 -5.40 1.23 -0.49
C PHE A 92 -5.98 2.19 0.54
N HIS A 93 -5.93 1.77 1.79
CA HIS A 93 -6.26 2.55 2.98
C HIS A 93 -4.99 2.65 3.83
N PHE A 94 -4.55 3.86 4.16
CA PHE A 94 -3.34 4.15 4.93
C PHE A 94 -3.71 4.72 6.30
#